data_AF-A0A5J5C8L2-F1
#
_entry.id   AF-A0A5J5C8L2-F1
#
_cell.length_a   1.000
_cell.length_b   1.000
_cell.length_c   1.000
_cell.angle_alpha   90.00
_cell.angle_beta   90.00
_cell.angle_gamma   90.00
#
_symmetry.space_group_name_H-M   'P 1'
#
loop_
_entity.id
_entity.type
_entity.pdbx_description
1 polymer ?
#
loop_
_entity_poly.entity_id
_entity_poly.type
_entity_poly.pdbx_seq_one_letter_code
_entity_poly.pdbx_strand_id
1 'polypeptide(L)'
;MFMFNDSETLAWFPSTAKEEDKTNFFLVGVLCGLALYNKSIIHFPFPLALFKKLLDVEPTLEDMMEFSPVVGKSLQYVLDYEDDLENLCLPYSEFKRGFFQVCDRDLVKLFRPEELQQVLVGQDVYDWAKLKQNTEWELRVGYPTMQMFWEVFDELTEDQRKDFLWFLTGFRRVPILGMDQVQMKVQLMQIQGGQHYDQHFPLFSDMSLYSGAALYSSKEIMRDRLTRP
;
A
#
# COMPACT_ATOMS: atom_id res chain seq x y z
N MET A 1 8.32 -6.13 -17.44
CA MET A 1 9.16 -5.00 -17.01
C MET A 1 10.01 -5.37 -15.80
N PHE A 2 9.42 -5.86 -14.70
CA PHE A 2 10.18 -6.35 -13.54
C PHE A 2 10.30 -7.88 -13.53
N MET A 3 11.33 -8.38 -12.87
CA MET A 3 11.46 -9.79 -12.47
C MET A 3 10.94 -9.97 -11.04
N PHE A 4 10.42 -11.14 -10.72
CA PHE A 4 9.92 -11.45 -9.39
C PHE A 4 10.77 -12.55 -8.74
N ASN A 5 10.81 -12.56 -7.41
CA ASN A 5 11.39 -13.68 -6.67
C ASN A 5 10.56 -14.97 -6.80
N ASP A 6 11.08 -16.10 -6.32
CA ASP A 6 10.45 -17.42 -6.45
C ASP A 6 9.03 -17.49 -5.84
N SER A 7 8.75 -16.62 -4.86
CA SER A 7 7.44 -16.52 -4.20
C SER A 7 6.50 -15.49 -4.82
N GLU A 8 6.93 -14.79 -5.86
CA GLU A 8 6.20 -13.70 -6.54
C GLU A 8 5.80 -12.53 -5.64
N THR A 9 6.44 -12.41 -4.48
CA THR A 9 6.13 -11.38 -3.47
C THR A 9 6.95 -10.12 -3.64
N LEU A 10 8.14 -10.20 -4.25
CA LEU A 10 9.06 -9.08 -4.40
C LEU A 10 9.45 -8.87 -5.86
N ALA A 11 9.48 -7.62 -6.29
CA ALA A 11 9.88 -7.22 -7.64
C ALA A 11 11.31 -6.67 -7.66
N TRP A 12 12.05 -6.92 -8.75
CA TRP A 12 13.38 -6.36 -8.99
C TRP A 12 13.61 -6.04 -10.48
N PHE A 13 14.68 -5.29 -10.74
CA PHE A 13 15.10 -4.92 -12.07
C PHE A 13 15.76 -6.10 -12.80
N PRO A 14 15.30 -6.48 -14.00
CA PRO A 14 15.94 -7.55 -14.76
C PRO A 14 17.28 -7.09 -15.32
N SER A 15 18.32 -7.93 -15.18
CA SER A 15 19.65 -7.69 -15.78
C SER A 15 19.65 -7.76 -17.31
N THR A 16 18.61 -8.33 -17.91
CA THR A 16 18.42 -8.49 -19.36
C THR A 16 17.57 -7.39 -19.99
N ALA A 17 17.23 -6.34 -19.24
CA ALA A 17 16.47 -5.21 -19.75
C ALA A 17 17.15 -4.57 -20.96
N LYS A 18 16.35 -4.16 -21.94
CA LYS A 18 16.86 -3.55 -23.17
C LYS A 18 16.80 -2.03 -23.10
N GLU A 19 17.52 -1.39 -24.01
CA GLU A 19 17.50 0.06 -24.22
C GLU A 19 16.08 0.62 -24.43
N GLU A 20 15.20 -0.14 -25.11
CA GLU A 20 13.80 0.23 -25.33
C GLU A 20 12.98 0.34 -24.03
N ASP A 21 13.39 -0.34 -22.96
CA ASP A 21 12.69 -0.34 -21.67
C ASP A 21 13.08 0.86 -20.78
N LYS A 22 14.13 1.63 -21.12
CA LYS A 22 14.67 2.72 -20.29
C LYS A 22 13.62 3.75 -19.90
N THR A 23 12.81 4.17 -20.87
CA THR A 23 11.73 5.13 -20.64
C THR A 23 10.74 4.62 -19.61
N ASN A 24 10.41 3.33 -19.61
CA ASN A 24 9.47 2.77 -18.65
C ASN A 24 10.04 2.77 -17.23
N PHE A 25 11.32 2.39 -17.05
CA PHE A 25 11.96 2.45 -15.73
C PHE A 25 12.07 3.88 -15.21
N PHE A 26 12.40 4.84 -16.07
CA PHE A 26 12.39 6.25 -15.75
C PHE A 26 11.00 6.73 -15.30
N LEU A 27 9.95 6.39 -16.04
CA LEU A 27 8.58 6.75 -15.69
C LEU A 27 8.13 6.11 -14.37
N VAL A 28 8.49 4.85 -14.11
CA VAL A 28 8.24 4.22 -12.80
C VAL A 28 8.97 4.97 -11.69
N GLY A 29 10.21 5.39 -11.92
CA GLY A 29 10.95 6.26 -11.01
C GLY A 29 10.19 7.55 -10.70
N VAL A 30 9.75 8.27 -11.74
CA VAL A 30 8.95 9.50 -11.60
C VAL A 30 7.67 9.24 -10.80
N LEU A 31 6.94 8.17 -11.09
CA LEU A 31 5.73 7.80 -10.34
C LEU A 31 6.03 7.58 -8.85
N CYS A 32 7.08 6.82 -8.53
CA CYS A 32 7.52 6.61 -7.15
C CYS A 32 7.91 7.92 -6.45
N GLY A 33 8.65 8.81 -7.13
CA GLY A 33 9.02 10.10 -6.55
C GLY A 33 7.80 11.01 -6.32
N LEU A 34 6.83 11.01 -7.26
CA LEU A 34 5.57 11.74 -7.10
C LEU A 34 4.72 11.19 -5.96
N ALA A 35 4.67 9.87 -5.78
CA ALA A 35 3.92 9.26 -4.69
C ALA A 35 4.54 9.61 -3.33
N LEU A 36 5.87 9.58 -3.21
CA LEU A 36 6.57 10.07 -2.02
C LEU A 36 6.21 11.53 -1.72
N TYR A 37 6.29 12.40 -2.73
CA TYR A 37 5.96 13.82 -2.61
C TYR A 37 4.49 14.05 -2.19
N ASN A 38 3.56 13.32 -2.80
CA ASN A 38 2.12 13.41 -2.54
C ASN A 38 1.65 12.57 -1.35
N LYS A 39 2.56 11.96 -0.58
CA LYS A 39 2.24 11.08 0.57
C LYS A 39 1.26 9.95 0.20
N SER A 40 1.37 9.44 -1.03
CA SER A 40 0.58 8.34 -1.56
C SER A 40 1.39 7.06 -1.55
N ILE A 41 0.74 5.93 -1.29
CA ILE A 41 1.38 4.61 -1.35
C ILE A 41 1.37 4.13 -2.79
N ILE A 42 2.45 3.47 -3.23
CA ILE A 42 2.43 2.67 -4.45
C ILE A 42 2.54 1.20 -4.09
N HIS A 43 1.69 0.38 -4.71
CA HIS A 43 1.78 -1.07 -4.61
C HIS A 43 2.89 -1.64 -5.52
N PHE A 44 4.15 -1.28 -5.23
CA PHE A 44 5.33 -1.94 -5.79
C PHE A 44 6.12 -2.60 -4.65
N PRO A 45 6.13 -3.94 -4.56
CA PRO A 45 6.80 -4.64 -3.48
C PRO A 45 8.30 -4.76 -3.77
N PHE A 46 9.02 -3.64 -3.75
CA PHE A 46 10.48 -3.67 -3.87
C PHE A 46 11.12 -4.10 -2.55
N PRO A 47 12.22 -4.89 -2.58
CA PRO A 47 12.95 -5.30 -1.39
C PRO A 47 13.67 -4.11 -0.73
N LEU A 48 14.08 -4.26 0.52
CA LEU A 48 14.78 -3.22 1.28
C LEU A 48 16.06 -2.75 0.57
N ALA A 49 16.70 -3.65 -0.18
CA ALA A 49 17.86 -3.39 -1.03
C ALA A 49 17.70 -2.16 -1.95
N LEU A 50 16.50 -1.94 -2.52
CA LEU A 50 16.26 -0.79 -3.39
C LEU A 50 16.38 0.52 -2.60
N PHE A 51 15.77 0.56 -1.43
CA PHE A 51 15.71 1.76 -0.59
C PHE A 51 17.09 2.08 0.00
N LYS A 52 17.88 1.06 0.34
CA LYS A 52 19.31 1.22 0.66
C LYS A 52 20.07 1.88 -0.48
N LYS A 53 19.91 1.39 -1.72
CA LYS A 53 20.55 2.00 -2.91
C LYS A 53 20.11 3.45 -3.18
N LEU A 54 18.84 3.80 -2.93
CA LEU A 54 18.34 5.17 -3.07
C LEU A 54 18.95 6.14 -2.05
N LEU A 55 19.30 5.62 -0.87
CA LEU A 55 19.93 6.36 0.23
C LEU A 55 21.47 6.30 0.19
N ASP A 56 22.04 5.72 -0.88
CA ASP A 56 23.48 5.47 -1.02
C ASP A 56 24.06 4.64 0.15
N VAL A 57 23.24 3.75 0.73
CA VAL A 57 23.63 2.72 1.71
C VAL A 57 23.98 1.43 0.96
N GLU A 58 25.12 0.83 1.29
CA GLU A 58 25.54 -0.44 0.68
C GLU A 58 24.58 -1.59 1.05
N PRO A 59 24.01 -2.29 0.06
CA PRO A 59 23.25 -3.50 0.31
C PRO A 59 24.13 -4.62 0.86
N THR A 60 23.57 -5.42 1.76
CA THR A 60 24.24 -6.52 2.46
C THR A 60 23.80 -7.87 1.91
N LEU A 61 24.48 -8.94 2.32
CA LEU A 61 24.09 -10.31 1.98
C LEU A 61 22.67 -10.66 2.51
N GLU A 62 22.25 -10.05 3.63
CA GLU A 62 20.90 -10.23 4.18
C GLU A 62 19.82 -9.69 3.24
N ASP A 63 20.06 -8.54 2.61
CA ASP A 63 19.15 -7.96 1.60
C ASP A 63 19.02 -8.87 0.37
N MET A 64 20.08 -9.58 0.05
CA MET A 64 20.09 -10.55 -1.05
C MET A 64 19.33 -11.82 -0.68
N MET A 65 19.41 -12.26 0.58
CA MET A 65 18.62 -13.37 1.11
C MET A 65 17.13 -13.03 1.17
N GLU A 66 16.76 -11.76 1.43
CA GLU A 66 15.37 -11.29 1.36
C GLU A 66 14.79 -11.49 -0.05
N PHE A 67 15.54 -11.09 -1.08
CA PHE A 67 15.07 -11.19 -2.46
C PHE A 67 15.15 -12.61 -3.02
N SER A 68 16.27 -13.31 -2.81
CA SER A 68 16.44 -14.71 -3.23
C SER A 68 17.32 -15.47 -2.25
N PRO A 69 16.72 -16.30 -1.37
CA PRO A 69 17.48 -17.11 -0.41
C PRO A 69 18.47 -18.08 -1.07
N VAL A 70 18.15 -18.57 -2.28
CA VAL A 70 18.99 -19.51 -3.04
C VAL A 70 20.22 -18.81 -3.61
N VAL A 71 20.02 -17.63 -4.19
CA VAL A 71 21.07 -16.84 -4.82
C VAL A 71 21.93 -16.15 -3.74
N GLY A 72 21.33 -15.63 -2.66
CA GLY A 72 22.07 -15.06 -1.52
C GLY A 72 23.03 -16.05 -0.86
N LYS A 73 22.62 -17.32 -0.70
CA LYS A 73 23.55 -18.38 -0.22
C LYS A 73 24.67 -18.70 -1.21
N SER A 74 24.40 -18.54 -2.52
CA SER A 74 25.36 -18.86 -3.58
C SER A 74 26.32 -17.70 -3.89
N LEU A 75 25.94 -16.45 -3.60
CA LEU A 75 26.69 -15.23 -3.92
C LEU A 75 27.66 -14.74 -2.83
N GLN A 76 27.77 -15.45 -1.70
CA GLN A 76 28.85 -15.20 -0.73
C GLN A 76 30.26 -15.33 -1.37
N TYR A 77 30.36 -15.99 -2.53
CA TYR A 77 31.59 -16.13 -3.34
C TYR A 77 31.89 -14.96 -4.29
N VAL A 78 30.94 -14.04 -4.52
CA VAL A 78 31.08 -12.93 -5.50
C VAL A 78 31.34 -11.59 -4.81
N LEU A 79 31.17 -11.52 -3.49
CA LEU A 79 31.37 -10.30 -2.67
C LEU A 79 32.83 -9.81 -2.61
N ASP A 80 33.81 -10.60 -3.08
CA ASP A 80 35.24 -10.19 -3.19
C ASP A 80 35.58 -9.50 -4.52
N TYR A 81 34.60 -9.19 -5.37
CA TYR A 81 34.83 -8.59 -6.68
C TYR A 81 34.64 -7.06 -6.66
N GLU A 82 35.73 -6.35 -6.38
CA GLU A 82 35.83 -4.89 -6.47
C GLU A 82 36.06 -4.46 -7.94
N ASP A 83 34.99 -4.14 -8.67
CA ASP A 83 35.08 -3.28 -9.86
C ASP A 83 33.74 -2.56 -10.06
N ASP A 84 33.78 -1.32 -10.56
CA ASP A 84 32.68 -0.33 -10.56
C ASP A 84 31.32 -0.87 -11.08
N LEU A 85 30.49 -1.37 -10.16
CA LEU A 85 29.13 -1.87 -10.43
C LEU A 85 28.11 -0.76 -10.74
N GLU A 86 28.50 0.52 -10.63
CA GLU A 86 27.60 1.66 -10.75
C GLU A 86 27.00 1.81 -12.18
N ASN A 87 27.67 1.26 -13.19
CA ASN A 87 27.23 1.28 -14.60
C ASN A 87 26.46 0.03 -15.07
N LEU A 88 26.33 -1.03 -14.23
CA LEU A 88 25.88 -2.34 -14.73
C LEU A 88 24.35 -2.53 -14.72
N CYS A 89 23.58 -1.65 -14.09
CA CYS A 89 22.12 -1.78 -14.03
C CYS A 89 21.42 -0.58 -14.68
N LEU A 90 21.41 -0.55 -16.02
CA LEU A 90 20.66 0.43 -16.82
C LEU A 90 19.23 0.65 -16.28
N PRO A 91 18.43 -0.38 -15.92
CA PRO A 91 17.09 -0.17 -15.38
C PRO A 91 17.05 0.61 -14.06
N TYR A 92 17.94 0.27 -13.12
CA TYR A 92 18.01 0.95 -11.84
C TYR A 92 18.47 2.41 -12.00
N SER A 93 19.45 2.65 -12.88
CA SER A 93 19.95 4.01 -13.15
C SER A 93 18.84 4.92 -13.71
N GLU A 94 18.02 4.41 -14.63
CA GLU A 94 16.89 5.15 -15.21
C GLU A 94 15.79 5.38 -14.17
N PHE A 95 15.48 4.38 -13.35
CA PHE A 95 14.57 4.52 -12.21
C PHE A 95 15.06 5.58 -11.20
N LYS A 96 16.33 5.51 -10.78
CA LYS A 96 16.95 6.50 -9.85
C LYS A 96 16.87 7.90 -10.46
N ARG A 97 17.12 8.04 -11.76
CA ARG A 97 17.01 9.33 -12.47
C ARG A 97 15.59 9.88 -12.45
N GLY A 98 14.59 9.04 -12.74
CA GLY A 98 13.18 9.45 -12.70
C GLY A 98 12.71 9.82 -11.30
N PHE A 99 13.09 9.02 -10.29
CA PHE A 99 12.73 9.25 -8.90
C PHE A 99 13.21 10.61 -8.38
N PHE A 100 14.48 10.92 -8.60
CA PHE A 100 15.08 12.19 -8.15
C PHE A 100 14.81 13.38 -9.09
N GLN A 101 14.07 13.20 -10.18
CA GLN A 101 13.60 14.33 -10.98
C GLN A 101 12.50 15.12 -10.25
N VAL A 102 11.69 14.42 -9.46
CA VAL A 102 10.51 14.98 -8.80
C VAL A 102 10.61 14.95 -7.27
N CYS A 103 11.54 14.18 -6.72
CA CYS A 103 11.79 14.11 -5.29
C CYS A 103 13.19 14.62 -4.95
N ASP A 104 13.30 15.47 -3.94
CA ASP A 104 14.58 16.04 -3.51
C ASP A 104 15.46 14.97 -2.83
N ARG A 105 16.73 14.88 -3.25
CA ARG A 105 17.73 13.99 -2.66
C ARG A 105 17.97 14.28 -1.20
N ASP A 106 18.00 15.55 -0.80
CA ASP A 106 18.27 15.93 0.57
C ASP A 106 17.11 15.57 1.49
N LEU A 107 15.87 15.64 0.99
CA LEU A 107 14.69 15.14 1.70
C LEU A 107 14.74 13.63 1.90
N VAL A 108 15.08 12.88 0.84
CA VAL A 108 15.15 11.42 0.88
C VAL A 108 16.20 10.94 1.87
N LYS A 109 17.35 11.63 1.96
CA LYS A 109 18.42 11.32 2.91
C LYS A 109 18.05 11.49 4.39
N LEU A 110 16.91 12.10 4.70
CA LEU A 110 16.42 12.19 6.09
C LEU A 110 15.84 10.86 6.60
N PHE A 111 15.53 9.92 5.70
CA PHE A 111 14.92 8.63 6.05
C PHE A 111 15.98 7.55 6.29
N ARG A 112 15.66 6.61 7.18
CA ARG A 112 16.28 5.28 7.18
C ARG A 112 15.72 4.43 6.03
N PRO A 113 16.44 3.39 5.55
CA PRO A 113 15.95 2.52 4.48
C PRO A 113 14.57 1.92 4.77
N GLU A 114 14.34 1.46 5.99
CA GLU A 114 13.08 0.85 6.42
C GLU A 114 11.96 1.90 6.45
N GLU A 115 12.26 3.12 6.89
CA GLU A 115 11.30 4.22 6.90
C GLU A 115 10.89 4.60 5.48
N LEU A 116 11.85 4.76 4.57
CA LEU A 116 11.60 5.09 3.16
C LEU A 116 10.76 4.00 2.45
N GLN A 117 11.06 2.73 2.71
CA GLN A 117 10.26 1.60 2.22
C GLN A 117 8.82 1.69 2.74
N GLN A 118 8.64 1.97 4.03
CA GLN A 118 7.32 2.12 4.62
C GLN A 118 6.55 3.33 4.06
N VAL A 119 7.22 4.44 3.72
CA VAL A 119 6.56 5.58 3.05
C VAL A 119 5.97 5.14 1.72
N LEU A 120 6.78 4.47 0.91
CA LEU A 120 6.46 4.21 -0.49
C LEU A 120 5.57 2.99 -0.67
N VAL A 121 5.76 1.94 0.15
CA VAL A 121 5.08 0.65 0.02
C VAL A 121 3.96 0.49 1.06
N GLY A 122 4.01 1.23 2.17
CA GLY A 122 3.05 1.12 3.27
C GLY A 122 3.38 0.00 4.25
N GLN A 123 2.69 0.02 5.39
CA GLN A 123 2.89 -0.93 6.51
C GLN A 123 1.78 -1.99 6.56
N ASP A 124 2.14 -3.19 7.04
CA ASP A 124 1.22 -4.30 7.35
C ASP A 124 0.89 -4.33 8.86
N VAL A 125 0.78 -3.14 9.48
CA VAL A 125 0.44 -2.96 10.90
C VAL A 125 -0.86 -2.16 10.98
N TYR A 126 -1.92 -2.78 11.47
CA TYR A 126 -3.27 -2.21 11.46
C TYR A 126 -3.76 -1.89 12.87
N ASP A 127 -3.92 -0.60 13.15
CA ASP A 127 -4.62 -0.12 14.34
C ASP A 127 -6.10 0.11 14.03
N TRP A 128 -6.90 -0.95 14.19
CA TRP A 128 -8.35 -0.89 13.99
C TRP A 128 -9.05 -0.01 15.03
N ALA A 129 -8.49 0.15 16.23
CA ALA A 129 -9.05 1.04 17.25
C ALA A 129 -8.94 2.50 16.80
N LYS A 130 -7.84 2.86 16.15
CA LYS A 130 -7.65 4.17 15.51
C LYS A 130 -8.67 4.42 14.40
N LEU A 131 -8.92 3.43 13.53
CA LEU A 131 -9.94 3.55 12.48
C LEU A 131 -11.32 3.85 13.09
N LYS A 132 -11.70 3.16 14.17
CA LYS A 132 -12.95 3.43 14.90
C LYS A 132 -13.01 4.85 15.44
N GLN A 133 -11.92 5.29 16.08
CA GLN A 133 -11.81 6.63 16.65
C GLN A 133 -11.93 7.73 15.60
N ASN A 134 -11.35 7.52 14.42
CA ASN A 134 -11.30 8.50 13.34
C ASN A 134 -12.55 8.49 12.44
N THR A 135 -13.50 7.58 12.70
CA THR A 135 -14.70 7.47 11.87
C THR A 135 -15.70 8.57 12.23
N GLU A 136 -16.03 9.40 11.25
CA GLU A 136 -17.08 10.41 11.35
C GLU A 136 -18.43 9.82 10.96
N TRP A 137 -19.45 10.06 11.76
CA TRP A 137 -20.81 9.59 11.52
C TRP A 137 -21.73 10.75 11.18
N GLU A 138 -22.54 10.59 10.13
CA GLU A 138 -23.62 11.52 9.85
C GLU A 138 -24.63 11.55 11.02
N LEU A 139 -25.09 12.75 11.41
CA LEU A 139 -26.01 12.98 12.55
C LEU A 139 -27.29 12.14 12.53
N ARG A 140 -27.73 11.73 11.33
CA ARG A 140 -28.95 10.93 11.15
C ARG A 140 -28.74 9.43 11.40
N VAL A 141 -27.50 8.97 11.51
CA VAL A 141 -27.20 7.58 11.86
C VAL A 141 -27.43 7.39 13.37
N GLY A 142 -28.24 6.41 13.75
CA GLY A 142 -28.54 6.13 15.15
C GLY A 142 -27.45 5.31 15.84
N TYR A 143 -27.28 5.53 17.15
CA TYR A 143 -26.32 4.79 17.99
C TYR A 143 -26.43 3.25 17.87
N PRO A 144 -27.63 2.62 17.85
CA PRO A 144 -27.75 1.17 17.71
C PRO A 144 -27.09 0.65 16.44
N THR A 145 -27.14 1.43 15.36
CA THR A 145 -26.57 1.00 14.10
C THR A 145 -25.07 1.20 14.03
N MET A 146 -24.56 2.28 14.64
CA MET A 146 -23.11 2.45 14.82
C MET A 146 -22.51 1.27 15.60
N GLN A 147 -23.21 0.84 16.65
CA GLN A 147 -22.81 -0.31 17.45
C GLN A 147 -22.84 -1.60 16.63
N MET A 148 -23.93 -1.87 15.91
CA MET A 148 -24.04 -3.07 15.06
C MET A 148 -22.94 -3.13 13.99
N PHE A 149 -22.61 -1.99 13.37
CA PHE A 149 -21.53 -1.90 12.38
C PHE A 149 -20.19 -2.33 12.97
N TRP A 150 -19.81 -1.77 14.12
CA TRP A 150 -18.54 -2.13 14.73
C TRP A 150 -18.51 -3.54 15.29
N GLU A 151 -19.65 -4.05 15.79
CA GLU A 151 -19.75 -5.46 16.18
C GLU A 151 -19.52 -6.40 15.00
N VAL A 152 -20.13 -6.11 13.83
CA VAL A 152 -19.90 -6.90 12.61
C VAL A 152 -18.45 -6.79 12.17
N PHE A 153 -17.88 -5.58 12.18
CA PHE A 153 -16.48 -5.35 11.83
C PHE A 153 -15.50 -6.12 12.74
N ASP A 154 -15.80 -6.17 14.04
CA ASP A 154 -15.02 -6.92 15.02
C ASP A 154 -15.14 -8.44 14.85
N GLU A 155 -16.21 -8.93 14.22
CA GLU A 155 -16.38 -10.35 13.87
C GLU A 155 -15.72 -10.75 12.54
N LEU A 156 -15.22 -9.78 11.76
CA LEU A 156 -14.49 -10.04 10.51
C LEU A 156 -13.11 -10.63 10.80
N THR A 157 -12.63 -11.48 9.89
CA THR A 157 -11.23 -11.93 9.90
C THR A 157 -10.29 -10.78 9.56
N GLU A 158 -9.00 -10.93 9.87
CA GLU A 158 -8.03 -9.89 9.56
C GLU A 158 -7.98 -9.59 8.05
N ASP A 159 -7.95 -10.61 7.20
CA ASP A 159 -8.00 -10.43 5.74
C ASP A 159 -9.25 -9.68 5.29
N GLN A 160 -10.42 -9.99 5.85
CA GLN A 160 -11.66 -9.27 5.54
C GLN A 160 -11.60 -7.79 5.94
N ARG A 161 -10.95 -7.46 7.06
CA ARG A 161 -10.72 -6.06 7.45
C ARG A 161 -9.70 -5.36 6.55
N LYS A 162 -8.66 -6.07 6.10
CA LYS A 162 -7.70 -5.55 5.11
C LYS A 162 -8.39 -5.28 3.76
N ASP A 163 -9.29 -6.16 3.34
CA ASP A 163 -10.08 -5.99 2.11
C ASP A 163 -11.08 -4.84 2.25
N PHE A 164 -11.70 -4.67 3.42
CA PHE A 164 -12.50 -3.49 3.73
C PHE A 164 -11.68 -2.20 3.66
N LEU A 165 -10.47 -2.18 4.24
CA LEU A 165 -9.57 -1.01 4.16
C LEU A 165 -9.15 -0.71 2.72
N TRP A 166 -8.87 -1.75 1.93
CA TRP A 166 -8.58 -1.61 0.52
C TRP A 166 -9.76 -0.97 -0.23
N PHE A 167 -10.98 -1.42 0.05
CA PHE A 167 -12.18 -0.86 -0.56
C PHE A 167 -12.42 0.60 -0.14
N LEU A 168 -12.15 0.95 1.12
CA LEU A 168 -12.29 2.31 1.65
C LEU A 168 -11.26 3.29 1.08
N THR A 169 -10.00 2.87 0.97
CA THR A 169 -8.85 3.78 0.76
C THR A 169 -8.19 3.63 -0.61
N GLY A 170 -8.48 2.56 -1.34
CA GLY A 170 -7.75 2.16 -2.54
C GLY A 170 -6.41 1.47 -2.26
N PHE A 171 -6.00 1.34 -0.98
CA PHE A 171 -4.74 0.71 -0.58
C PHE A 171 -4.99 -0.39 0.47
N ARG A 172 -4.42 -1.58 0.25
CA ARG A 172 -4.51 -2.69 1.21
C ARG A 172 -3.56 -2.51 2.41
N ARG A 173 -2.54 -1.67 2.27
CA ARG A 173 -1.52 -1.36 3.30
C ARG A 173 -1.76 0.02 3.91
N VAL A 174 -1.38 0.19 5.16
CA VAL A 174 -1.59 1.44 5.92
C VAL A 174 -0.58 2.51 5.46
N PRO A 175 -1.03 3.77 5.24
CA PRO A 175 -0.13 4.90 4.96
C PRO A 175 0.88 5.14 6.08
N ILE A 176 2.01 5.78 5.77
CA ILE A 176 3.10 5.95 6.75
C ILE A 176 2.72 6.74 8.00
N LEU A 177 1.80 7.69 7.87
CA LEU A 177 1.29 8.43 9.02
C LEU A 177 0.33 7.58 9.88
N GLY A 178 0.22 6.29 9.59
CA GLY A 178 -0.58 5.31 10.30
C GLY A 178 -2.07 5.43 9.99
N MET A 179 -2.84 4.63 10.73
CA MET A 179 -4.31 4.66 10.68
C MET A 179 -4.88 6.02 11.13
N ASP A 180 -4.05 6.90 11.72
CA ASP A 180 -4.39 8.28 12.06
C ASP A 180 -4.87 9.11 10.86
N GLN A 181 -4.37 8.83 9.65
CA GLN A 181 -4.79 9.56 8.44
C GLN A 181 -5.99 8.95 7.75
N VAL A 182 -6.39 7.74 8.13
CA VAL A 182 -7.55 7.09 7.52
C VAL A 182 -8.80 7.66 8.18
N GLN A 183 -9.45 8.58 7.47
CA GLN A 183 -10.71 9.18 7.89
C GLN A 183 -11.85 8.57 7.08
N MET A 184 -12.62 7.70 7.73
CA MET A 184 -13.84 7.16 7.15
C MET A 184 -15.03 8.05 7.53
N LYS A 185 -15.84 8.43 6.55
CA LYS A 185 -17.12 9.11 6.81
C LYS A 185 -18.27 8.19 6.49
N VAL A 186 -19.15 7.91 7.44
CA VAL A 186 -20.35 7.08 7.22
C VAL A 186 -21.55 7.98 6.98
N GLN A 187 -22.11 7.91 5.77
CA GLN A 187 -23.24 8.73 5.32
C GLN A 187 -24.41 7.87 4.85
N LEU A 188 -25.62 8.39 5.03
CA LEU A 188 -26.85 7.78 4.59
C LEU A 188 -27.02 7.91 3.07
N MET A 189 -27.13 6.77 2.40
CA MET A 189 -27.53 6.72 1.01
C MET A 189 -28.96 7.29 0.85
N GLN A 190 -29.16 8.23 -0.06
CA GLN A 190 -30.49 8.71 -0.42
C GLN A 190 -31.10 7.73 -1.45
N ILE A 191 -32.03 6.89 -1.02
CA ILE A 191 -32.72 5.93 -1.90
C ILE A 191 -34.01 6.58 -2.45
N GLN A 192 -34.28 6.40 -3.75
CA GLN A 192 -35.54 6.85 -4.36
C GLN A 192 -36.73 5.98 -3.89
N GLY A 193 -37.91 6.61 -3.77
CA GLY A 193 -39.03 6.17 -2.94
C GLY A 193 -39.40 4.68 -2.96
N GLY A 194 -39.46 4.09 -1.76
CA GLY A 194 -40.09 2.79 -1.47
C GLY A 194 -39.15 1.57 -1.42
N GLN A 195 -37.87 1.72 -1.76
CA GLN A 195 -36.91 0.60 -1.71
C GLN A 195 -36.26 0.45 -0.33
N HIS A 196 -36.00 -0.81 0.05
CA HIS A 196 -35.40 -1.15 1.34
C HIS A 196 -33.87 -1.12 1.27
N TYR A 197 -33.22 -0.64 2.34
CA TYR A 197 -31.76 -0.51 2.40
C TYR A 197 -31.04 -1.87 2.25
N ASP A 198 -31.62 -2.97 2.74
CA ASP A 198 -31.12 -4.35 2.62
C ASP A 198 -30.78 -4.81 1.19
N GLN A 199 -31.39 -4.17 0.18
CA GLN A 199 -31.19 -4.52 -1.22
C GLN A 199 -29.95 -3.85 -1.84
N HIS A 200 -29.31 -2.93 -1.11
CA HIS A 200 -28.20 -2.12 -1.61
C HIS A 200 -26.89 -2.47 -0.91
N PHE A 201 -25.82 -2.59 -1.68
CA PHE A 201 -24.46 -2.69 -1.15
C PHE A 201 -23.95 -1.30 -0.74
N PRO A 202 -23.06 -1.21 0.24
CA PRO A 202 -22.37 0.03 0.55
C PRO A 202 -21.64 0.55 -0.70
N LEU A 203 -21.76 1.84 -0.97
CA LEU A 203 -21.01 2.53 -1.99
C LEU A 203 -19.87 3.30 -1.32
N PHE A 204 -18.71 3.29 -1.94
CA PHE A 204 -17.57 4.09 -1.49
C PHE A 204 -17.18 5.07 -2.60
N SER A 205 -17.09 6.34 -2.22
CA SER A 205 -16.57 7.42 -3.05
C SER A 205 -15.85 8.37 -2.09
N ASP A 206 -14.77 9.01 -2.52
CA ASP A 206 -14.06 10.06 -1.76
C ASP A 206 -13.69 9.75 -0.29
N MET A 207 -13.41 8.48 0.05
CA MET A 207 -13.22 7.97 1.43
C MET A 207 -14.47 8.09 2.33
N SER A 208 -15.62 8.42 1.73
CA SER A 208 -16.93 8.32 2.36
C SER A 208 -17.56 6.96 2.04
N LEU A 209 -17.94 6.26 3.10
CA LEU A 209 -18.81 5.11 3.06
C LEU A 209 -20.27 5.58 3.00
N TYR A 210 -20.83 5.59 1.79
CA TYR A 210 -22.25 5.79 1.54
C TYR A 210 -22.97 4.48 1.76
N SER A 211 -23.46 4.30 2.98
CA SER A 211 -24.05 3.03 3.37
C SER A 211 -25.49 3.19 3.77
N GLY A 212 -26.31 2.24 3.31
CA GLY A 212 -27.53 1.88 4.01
C GLY A 212 -27.28 1.23 5.36
N ALA A 213 -26.02 1.02 5.78
CA ALA A 213 -25.63 0.36 7.03
C ALA A 213 -26.43 0.86 8.22
N ALA A 214 -26.68 2.16 8.30
CA ALA A 214 -27.52 2.79 9.32
C ALA A 214 -28.95 2.22 9.45
N LEU A 215 -29.42 1.46 8.46
CA LEU A 215 -30.80 1.01 8.29
C LEU A 215 -30.91 -0.45 7.75
N TYR A 216 -29.83 -1.25 7.79
CA TYR A 216 -29.99 -2.70 7.55
C TYR A 216 -30.88 -3.30 8.64
N SER A 217 -31.81 -4.17 8.25
CA SER A 217 -32.77 -4.75 9.18
C SER A 217 -32.16 -5.78 10.14
N SER A 218 -30.99 -6.35 9.81
CA SER A 218 -30.30 -7.33 10.66
C SER A 218 -28.77 -7.28 10.55
N LYS A 219 -28.12 -7.83 11.58
CA LYS A 219 -26.66 -7.98 11.68
C LYS A 219 -26.10 -8.90 10.59
N GLU A 220 -26.83 -9.96 10.23
CA GLU A 220 -26.44 -10.91 9.18
C GLU A 220 -26.42 -10.25 7.81
N ILE A 221 -27.41 -9.41 7.49
CA ILE A 221 -27.46 -8.65 6.24
C ILE A 221 -26.27 -7.70 6.17
N MET A 222 -26.00 -6.97 7.25
CA MET A 222 -24.86 -6.08 7.32
C MET A 222 -23.54 -6.83 7.09
N ARG A 223 -23.36 -8.01 7.70
CA ARG A 223 -22.19 -8.85 7.50
C ARG A 223 -22.02 -9.30 6.05
N ASP A 224 -23.09 -9.81 5.43
CA ASP A 224 -23.07 -10.23 4.03
C ASP A 224 -22.70 -9.07 3.10
N ARG A 225 -23.28 -7.88 3.32
CA ARG A 225 -23.05 -6.69 2.49
C ARG A 225 -21.65 -6.09 2.67
N LEU A 226 -21.05 -6.17 3.85
CA LEU A 226 -19.69 -5.67 4.10
C LEU A 226 -18.59 -6.61 3.58
N THR A 227 -18.89 -7.90 3.40
CA THR A 227 -17.90 -8.91 2.99
C THR A 227 -18.00 -9.31 1.52
N ARG A 228 -19.02 -8.85 0.80
CA ARG A 228 -19.24 -9.12 -0.62
C ARG A 228 -19.41 -7.81 -1.41
N PRO A 229 -18.38 -6.95 -1.49
CA PRO A 229 -18.42 -5.78 -2.36
C PRO A 229 -18.51 -6.16 -3.85
#